data_AF-A0A5C7W7S2-F1
#
_entry.id   AF-A0A5C7W7S2-F1
#
_cell.length_a   1.000
_cell.length_b   1.000
_cell.length_c   1.000
_cell.angle_alpha   90.00
_cell.angle_beta   90.00
_cell.angle_gamma   90.00
#
_symmetry.space_group_name_H-M   'P 1'
#
loop_
_entity.id
_entity.type
_entity.pdbx_description
1 polymer ?
#
loop_
_entity_poly.entity_id
_entity_poly.type
_entity_poly.pdbx_seq_one_letter_code
_entity_poly.pdbx_strand_id
1 'polypeptide(L)'
;MKNKHTNTIQKRNILARALDVPVASLSLSTDTFYGAFLSLAAVVTVLLYGASGAVANTEIAITPVINPRQVMLENKVEKLVGDYPIAQMAEIIAKQDKTTAAFLVGIAKKESNWGKRVPRAEDGSDCYNYWGYRGAGSRGIAMGHGCFGSPEEAVGVVGGRIDTLVHEYNFRTAAEMVVWKCGWSCDGHSNQSVKKWIADVALYKQKIAN
;
A
#
# COMPACT_ATOMS: atom_id res chain seq x y z
N MET A 1 36.85 -99.64 6.11
CA MET A 1 35.77 -98.72 6.54
C MET A 1 35.62 -97.59 5.51
N LYS A 2 34.43 -97.52 4.89
CA LYS A 2 33.69 -96.38 4.28
C LYS A 2 34.40 -95.23 3.53
N ASN A 3 34.12 -95.17 2.21
CA ASN A 3 33.60 -94.04 1.40
C ASN A 3 34.01 -92.58 1.68
N LYS A 4 34.45 -91.83 0.65
CA LYS A 4 33.55 -90.97 -0.19
C LYS A 4 34.27 -90.28 -1.36
N HIS A 5 33.67 -90.36 -2.55
CA HIS A 5 33.83 -89.45 -3.70
C HIS A 5 33.47 -88.00 -3.34
N THR A 6 34.07 -86.98 -3.99
CA THR A 6 33.46 -86.21 -5.12
C THR A 6 34.20 -84.91 -5.45
N ASN A 7 34.47 -84.76 -6.76
CA ASN A 7 34.43 -83.57 -7.63
C ASN A 7 34.58 -82.16 -7.04
N THR A 8 35.68 -81.50 -7.42
CA THR A 8 35.94 -80.07 -7.22
C THR A 8 36.00 -79.33 -8.56
N ILE A 9 34.95 -79.42 -9.38
CA ILE A 9 34.82 -78.61 -10.62
C ILE A 9 33.37 -78.12 -10.75
N GLN A 10 32.88 -77.32 -9.80
CA GLN A 10 31.56 -76.69 -9.95
C GLN A 10 31.37 -75.45 -9.06
N LYS A 11 32.34 -74.52 -9.00
CA LYS A 11 32.18 -73.27 -8.24
C LYS A 11 32.77 -72.02 -8.88
N ARG A 12 32.77 -71.90 -10.22
CA ARG A 12 33.18 -70.66 -10.90
C ARG A 12 32.14 -69.97 -11.80
N ASN A 13 30.92 -70.50 -11.94
CA ASN A 13 29.96 -69.97 -12.93
C ASN A 13 28.66 -69.36 -12.35
N ILE A 14 28.65 -68.90 -11.10
CA ILE A 14 27.41 -68.33 -10.51
C ILE A 14 27.45 -66.79 -10.40
N LEU A 15 28.62 -66.14 -10.50
CA LEU A 15 28.74 -64.68 -10.34
C LEU A 15 28.83 -63.86 -11.64
N ALA A 16 28.87 -64.51 -12.81
CA ALA A 16 28.94 -63.83 -14.11
C ALA A 16 27.59 -63.71 -14.83
N ARG A 17 26.46 -63.88 -14.12
CA ARG A 17 25.12 -63.96 -14.75
C ARG A 17 24.11 -62.89 -14.31
N ALA A 18 24.56 -61.87 -13.57
CA ALA A 18 23.65 -60.85 -13.00
C ALA A 18 23.86 -59.42 -13.55
N LEU A 19 24.69 -59.24 -14.59
CA LEU A 19 24.88 -57.92 -15.24
C LEU A 19 24.79 -57.94 -16.77
N ASP A 20 24.25 -59.00 -17.36
CA ASP A 20 23.75 -58.93 -18.74
C ASP A 20 22.33 -58.36 -18.70
N VAL A 21 22.21 -57.07 -18.44
CA VAL A 21 21.04 -56.33 -18.92
C VAL A 21 21.24 -56.29 -20.44
N PRO A 22 20.40 -56.95 -21.24
CA PRO A 22 20.50 -56.84 -22.68
C PRO A 22 20.22 -55.38 -23.03
N VAL A 23 21.27 -54.60 -23.29
CA VAL A 23 21.13 -53.34 -23.99
C VAL A 23 20.82 -53.76 -25.42
N ALA A 24 19.53 -53.91 -25.70
CA ALA A 24 19.05 -54.11 -27.06
C ALA A 24 19.57 -52.92 -27.88
N SER A 25 20.59 -53.16 -28.70
CA SER A 25 21.03 -52.20 -29.72
C SER A 25 19.96 -52.19 -30.80
N LEU A 26 18.92 -51.39 -30.59
CA LEU A 26 17.93 -51.09 -31.61
C LEU A 26 18.67 -50.36 -32.74
N SER A 27 18.90 -51.06 -33.85
CA SER A 27 19.39 -50.45 -35.08
C SER A 27 18.26 -49.62 -35.68
N LEU A 28 18.12 -48.39 -35.21
CA LEU A 28 17.16 -47.45 -35.74
C LEU A 28 17.67 -46.99 -37.12
N SER A 29 16.83 -47.09 -38.15
CA SER A 29 17.17 -46.49 -39.45
C SER A 29 17.46 -45.01 -39.25
N THR A 30 18.46 -44.50 -39.96
CA THR A 30 18.82 -43.08 -40.01
C THR A 30 17.58 -42.20 -40.27
N ASP A 31 16.67 -42.65 -41.13
CA ASP A 31 15.43 -41.95 -41.45
C ASP A 31 14.46 -41.91 -40.26
N THR A 32 14.38 -43.00 -39.49
CA THR A 32 13.56 -43.06 -38.28
C THR A 32 14.12 -42.18 -37.18
N PHE A 33 15.46 -42.09 -37.06
CA PHE A 33 16.12 -41.19 -36.13
C PHE A 33 15.86 -39.71 -36.48
N TYR A 34 16.07 -39.32 -37.75
CA TYR A 34 15.77 -37.97 -38.21
C TYR A 34 14.28 -37.63 -38.09
N GLY A 35 13.39 -38.57 -38.39
CA GLY A 35 11.95 -38.39 -38.21
C GLY A 35 11.56 -38.15 -36.75
N ALA A 36 12.13 -38.90 -35.81
CA ALA A 36 11.92 -38.70 -34.38
C ALA A 36 12.49 -37.36 -33.90
N PHE A 37 13.69 -36.99 -34.35
CA PHE A 37 14.34 -35.72 -34.00
C PHE A 37 13.55 -34.51 -34.52
N LEU A 38 13.10 -34.54 -35.78
CA LEU A 38 12.29 -33.46 -36.36
C LEU A 38 10.93 -33.33 -35.69
N SER A 39 10.31 -34.46 -35.34
CA SER A 39 9.05 -34.47 -34.59
C SER A 39 9.21 -33.87 -33.20
N LEU A 40 10.28 -34.23 -32.48
CA LEU A 40 10.59 -33.63 -31.18
C LEU A 40 10.88 -32.13 -31.30
N ALA A 41 11.65 -31.71 -32.31
CA ALA A 41 11.95 -30.31 -32.56
C ALA A 41 10.68 -29.49 -32.86
N ALA A 42 9.74 -30.04 -33.64
CA ALA A 42 8.45 -29.42 -33.93
C ALA A 42 7.61 -29.26 -32.65
N VAL A 43 7.53 -30.31 -31.82
CA VAL A 43 6.81 -30.28 -30.53
C VAL A 43 7.39 -29.20 -29.60
N VAL A 44 8.71 -29.17 -29.44
CA VAL A 44 9.39 -28.16 -28.60
C VAL A 44 9.12 -26.76 -29.14
N THR A 45 9.19 -26.58 -30.46
CA THR A 45 8.92 -25.28 -31.09
C THR A 45 7.49 -24.80 -30.80
N VAL A 46 6.49 -25.68 -30.95
CA VAL A 46 5.08 -25.37 -30.65
C VAL A 46 4.90 -25.01 -29.17
N LEU A 47 5.52 -25.76 -28.25
CA LEU A 47 5.46 -25.48 -26.81
C LEU A 47 6.09 -24.13 -26.47
N LEU A 48 7.24 -23.80 -27.04
CA LEU A 48 7.90 -22.52 -26.82
C LEU A 48 7.09 -21.35 -27.38
N TYR A 49 6.48 -21.52 -28.56
CA TYR A 49 5.63 -20.49 -29.16
C TYR A 49 4.34 -20.27 -28.33
N GLY A 50 3.73 -21.36 -27.86
CA GLY A 50 2.57 -21.30 -26.97
C GLY A 50 2.89 -20.64 -25.64
N ALA A 51 4.02 -20.99 -25.02
CA ALA A 51 4.50 -20.36 -23.79
C ALA A 51 4.79 -18.86 -24.00
N SER A 52 5.39 -18.50 -25.15
CA SER A 52 5.66 -17.10 -25.50
C SER A 52 4.36 -16.29 -25.67
N GLY A 53 3.34 -16.87 -26.30
CA GLY A 53 2.01 -16.25 -26.42
C GLY A 53 1.30 -16.08 -25.07
N ALA A 54 1.44 -17.05 -24.16
CA ALA A 54 0.89 -16.94 -22.81
C ALA A 54 1.56 -15.82 -22.01
N VAL A 55 2.90 -15.69 -22.12
CA VAL A 55 3.66 -14.61 -21.46
C VAL A 55 3.31 -13.24 -22.05
N ALA A 56 3.16 -13.14 -23.38
CA ALA A 56 2.81 -11.87 -24.04
C ALA A 56 1.43 -11.32 -23.64
N ASN A 57 0.50 -12.21 -23.25
CA ASN A 57 -0.84 -11.84 -22.79
C ASN A 57 -0.95 -11.73 -21.26
N THR A 58 0.16 -11.85 -20.53
CA THR A 58 0.15 -11.64 -19.09
C THR A 58 0.20 -10.14 -18.84
N GLU A 59 -0.93 -9.56 -18.44
CA GLU A 59 -0.94 -8.22 -17.86
C GLU A 59 -0.08 -8.24 -16.58
N ILE A 60 1.03 -7.52 -16.60
CA ILE A 60 1.77 -7.25 -15.37
C ILE A 60 0.85 -6.39 -14.52
N ALA A 61 0.33 -6.95 -13.43
CA ALA A 61 -0.31 -6.18 -12.39
C ALA A 61 0.70 -5.11 -11.95
N ILE A 62 0.48 -3.87 -12.39
CA ILE A 62 1.27 -2.72 -11.98
C ILE A 62 1.08 -2.63 -10.47
N THR A 63 2.09 -3.05 -9.71
CA THR A 63 2.18 -2.77 -8.28
C THR A 63 1.89 -1.29 -8.07
N PRO A 64 1.15 -0.88 -7.02
CA PRO A 64 0.89 0.54 -6.79
C PRO A 64 2.24 1.25 -6.83
N VAL A 65 2.34 2.25 -7.72
CA VAL A 65 3.55 3.06 -7.85
C VAL A 65 3.79 3.69 -6.48
N ILE A 66 4.69 3.09 -5.70
CA ILE A 66 5.01 3.58 -4.36
C ILE A 66 5.69 4.92 -4.58
N ASN A 67 4.96 6.00 -4.35
CA ASN A 67 5.50 7.34 -4.41
C ASN A 67 6.36 7.55 -3.15
N PRO A 68 7.71 7.61 -3.27
CA PRO A 68 8.57 7.69 -2.08
C PRO A 68 8.29 8.94 -1.25
N ARG A 69 7.83 10.03 -1.88
CA ARG A 69 7.47 11.27 -1.17
C ARG A 69 6.22 11.07 -0.31
N GLN A 70 5.23 10.34 -0.82
CA GLN A 70 4.02 10.01 -0.08
C GLN A 70 4.36 9.13 1.13
N VAL A 71 5.14 8.07 0.95
CA VAL A 71 5.56 7.18 2.05
C VAL A 71 6.35 7.95 3.11
N MET A 72 7.26 8.84 2.70
CA MET A 72 7.99 9.70 3.63
C MET A 72 7.07 10.66 4.40
N LEU A 73 6.07 11.22 3.72
CA LEU A 73 5.08 12.11 4.33
C LEU A 73 4.18 11.36 5.30
N GLU A 74 3.68 10.19 4.93
CA GLU A 74 2.88 9.30 5.77
C GLU A 74 3.62 8.95 7.06
N ASN A 75 4.82 8.38 6.96
CA ASN A 75 5.66 8.07 8.13
C ASN A 75 5.87 9.29 9.04
N LYS A 76 5.99 10.48 8.44
CA LYS A 76 6.18 11.72 9.17
C LYS A 76 4.91 12.16 9.91
N VAL A 77 3.75 12.00 9.27
CA VAL A 77 2.45 12.22 9.89
C VAL A 77 2.27 11.23 11.03
N GLU A 78 2.41 9.93 10.79
CA GLU A 78 2.29 8.86 11.79
C GLU A 78 3.18 9.12 13.01
N LYS A 79 4.47 9.41 12.79
CA LYS A 79 5.41 9.69 13.89
C LYS A 79 5.02 10.93 14.69
N LEU A 80 4.47 11.95 14.03
CA LEU A 80 4.08 13.19 14.71
C LEU A 80 2.79 13.01 15.51
N VAL A 81 1.81 12.28 14.97
CA VAL A 81 0.49 12.12 15.58
C VAL A 81 0.43 10.95 16.55
N GLY A 82 1.31 9.95 16.44
CA GLY A 82 1.42 8.83 17.38
C GLY A 82 0.15 7.99 17.47
N ASP A 83 -0.32 7.75 18.70
CA ASP A 83 -1.50 6.93 19.03
C ASP A 83 -2.82 7.72 18.98
N TYR A 84 -2.81 8.95 18.49
CA TYR A 84 -4.00 9.79 18.42
C TYR A 84 -4.94 9.30 17.31
N PRO A 85 -6.26 9.52 17.42
CA PRO A 85 -7.24 9.03 16.44
C PRO A 85 -6.97 9.44 14.98
N ILE A 86 -6.34 10.60 14.72
CA ILE A 86 -5.95 10.99 13.36
C ILE A 86 -4.92 10.07 12.70
N ALA A 87 -4.21 9.22 13.46
CA ALA A 87 -3.23 8.28 12.90
C ALA A 87 -3.84 7.37 11.84
N GLN A 88 -5.10 6.95 12.00
CA GLN A 88 -5.82 6.14 11.01
C GLN A 88 -6.02 6.84 9.66
N MET A 89 -5.83 8.17 9.62
CA MET A 89 -5.96 8.99 8.41
C MET A 89 -4.59 9.28 7.77
N ALA A 90 -3.47 8.81 8.33
CA ALA A 90 -2.13 9.23 7.90
C ALA A 90 -1.84 8.93 6.43
N GLU A 91 -2.18 7.73 5.96
CA GLU A 91 -2.03 7.33 4.56
C GLU A 91 -2.84 8.26 3.63
N ILE A 92 -4.09 8.59 4.01
CA ILE A 92 -5.01 9.41 3.22
C ILE A 92 -4.56 10.86 3.20
N ILE A 93 -4.06 11.38 4.33
CA ILE A 93 -3.46 12.71 4.45
C ILE A 93 -2.21 12.80 3.57
N ALA A 94 -1.40 11.74 3.51
CA ALA A 94 -0.17 11.73 2.72
C ALA A 94 -0.39 11.75 1.21
N LYS A 95 -1.59 11.35 0.74
CA LYS A 95 -2.00 11.45 -0.67
C LYS A 95 -2.26 12.90 -1.12
N GLN A 96 -2.43 13.84 -0.18
CA GLN A 96 -2.66 15.25 -0.48
C GLN A 96 -1.35 15.98 -0.86
N ASP A 97 -1.46 17.20 -1.41
CA ASP A 97 -0.29 18.07 -1.54
C ASP A 97 0.41 18.25 -0.19
N LYS A 98 1.75 18.37 -0.19
CA LYS A 98 2.55 18.50 1.04
C LYS A 98 2.09 19.68 1.91
N THR A 99 1.68 20.80 1.31
CA THR A 99 1.20 21.98 2.01
C THR A 99 -0.18 21.74 2.60
N THR A 100 -1.08 21.14 1.82
CA THR A 100 -2.44 20.75 2.25
C THR A 100 -2.36 19.75 3.41
N ALA A 101 -1.53 18.70 3.30
CA ALA A 101 -1.27 17.73 4.36
C ALA A 101 -0.72 18.40 5.64
N ALA A 102 0.22 19.33 5.49
CA ALA A 102 0.78 20.06 6.64
C ALA A 102 -0.28 20.91 7.35
N PHE A 103 -1.20 21.55 6.61
CA PHE A 103 -2.33 22.26 7.19
C PHE A 103 -3.35 21.33 7.83
N LEU A 104 -3.69 20.20 7.20
CA LEU A 104 -4.55 19.18 7.78
C LEU A 104 -4.06 18.76 9.16
N VAL A 105 -2.77 18.42 9.30
CA VAL A 105 -2.20 18.00 10.58
C VAL A 105 -2.14 19.15 11.59
N GLY A 106 -1.77 20.36 11.14
CA GLY A 106 -1.64 21.53 12.01
C GLY A 106 -2.98 22.01 12.57
N ILE A 107 -4.01 22.10 11.73
CA ILE A 107 -5.36 22.49 12.12
C ILE A 107 -5.97 21.40 13.02
N ALA A 108 -5.81 20.12 12.69
CA ALA A 108 -6.35 19.05 13.53
C ALA A 108 -5.76 19.05 14.95
N LYS A 109 -4.47 19.40 15.10
CA LYS A 109 -3.87 19.58 16.42
C LYS A 109 -4.57 20.68 17.20
N LYS A 110 -4.88 21.78 16.53
CA LYS A 110 -5.49 22.94 17.18
C LYS A 110 -6.96 22.71 17.55
N GLU A 111 -7.73 22.12 16.66
CA GLU A 111 -9.19 22.04 16.79
C GLU A 111 -9.65 20.87 17.68
N SER A 112 -9.00 19.71 17.55
CA SER A 112 -9.42 18.49 18.27
C SER A 112 -8.32 17.88 19.12
N ASN A 113 -7.12 18.47 19.11
CA ASN A 113 -5.92 17.80 19.60
C ASN A 113 -5.77 16.42 18.93
N TRP A 114 -5.78 16.40 17.59
CA TRP A 114 -5.66 15.20 16.75
C TRP A 114 -6.73 14.13 17.03
N GLY A 115 -7.95 14.56 17.36
CA GLY A 115 -9.06 13.64 17.60
C GLY A 115 -9.31 13.29 19.07
N LYS A 116 -8.59 13.88 20.04
CA LYS A 116 -8.91 13.68 21.46
C LYS A 116 -10.24 14.32 21.88
N ARG A 117 -10.67 15.37 21.18
CA ARG A 117 -11.94 16.08 21.41
C ARG A 117 -12.66 16.21 20.07
N VAL A 118 -13.74 15.45 19.90
CA VAL A 118 -14.40 15.29 18.60
C VAL A 118 -15.91 15.34 18.77
N PRO A 119 -16.64 15.79 17.73
CA PRO A 119 -18.06 15.54 17.65
C PRO A 119 -18.31 14.03 17.60
N ARG A 120 -19.38 13.58 18.26
CA ARG A 120 -19.83 12.19 18.23
C ARG A 120 -21.27 12.14 17.76
N ALA A 121 -21.61 11.09 17.02
CA ALA A 121 -22.99 10.83 16.67
C ALA A 121 -23.80 10.42 17.92
N GLU A 122 -25.12 10.30 17.76
CA GLU A 122 -26.04 9.95 18.86
C GLU A 122 -25.70 8.60 19.51
N ASP A 123 -25.17 7.66 18.72
CA ASP A 123 -24.70 6.34 19.16
C ASP A 123 -23.31 6.36 19.83
N GLY A 124 -22.68 7.54 19.95
CA GLY A 124 -21.35 7.73 20.52
C GLY A 124 -20.18 7.49 19.57
N SER A 125 -20.45 7.10 18.32
CA SER A 125 -19.40 6.87 17.31
C SER A 125 -18.66 8.17 16.95
N ASP A 126 -17.37 8.05 16.61
CA ASP A 126 -16.55 9.17 16.16
C ASP A 126 -17.05 9.67 14.79
N CYS A 127 -17.23 10.97 14.64
CA CYS A 127 -17.64 11.64 13.41
C CYS A 127 -16.49 11.94 12.43
N TYR A 128 -15.26 11.52 12.75
CA TYR A 128 -14.03 11.73 11.97
C TYR A 128 -13.71 13.19 11.66
N ASN A 129 -14.32 14.13 12.38
CA ASN A 129 -14.13 15.55 12.15
C ASN A 129 -13.14 16.14 13.16
N TYR A 130 -11.88 16.19 12.75
CA TYR A 130 -10.79 16.62 13.61
C TYR A 130 -10.42 18.09 13.43
N TRP A 131 -11.09 18.79 12.51
CA TRP A 131 -10.77 20.15 12.06
C TRP A 131 -11.84 21.18 12.39
N GLY A 132 -12.89 20.80 13.12
CA GLY A 132 -14.00 21.69 13.44
C GLY A 132 -14.83 22.09 12.22
N TYR A 133 -14.81 21.30 11.15
CA TYR A 133 -15.54 21.60 9.91
C TYR A 133 -17.04 21.67 10.18
N ARG A 134 -17.71 22.72 9.67
CA ARG A 134 -19.13 23.02 9.98
C ARG A 134 -20.11 22.57 8.90
N GLY A 135 -19.64 22.18 7.72
CA GLY A 135 -20.49 21.62 6.67
C GLY A 135 -20.94 20.20 7.03
N ALA A 136 -22.11 19.79 6.54
CA ALA A 136 -22.63 18.44 6.76
C ALA A 136 -21.72 17.40 6.10
N GLY A 137 -21.52 16.27 6.77
CA GLY A 137 -20.98 15.06 6.17
C GLY A 137 -22.11 14.11 5.75
N SER A 138 -21.75 12.92 5.28
CA SER A 138 -22.69 11.87 4.89
C SER A 138 -23.61 11.41 6.02
N ARG A 139 -23.17 11.57 7.29
CA ARG A 139 -23.98 11.32 8.50
C ARG A 139 -24.57 12.60 9.09
N GLY A 140 -24.59 13.70 8.34
CA GLY A 140 -25.19 14.96 8.74
C GLY A 140 -24.29 15.82 9.62
N ILE A 141 -24.88 16.39 10.67
CA ILE A 141 -24.23 17.30 11.63
C ILE A 141 -24.35 16.70 13.03
N ALA A 142 -23.25 16.68 13.77
CA ALA A 142 -23.20 16.29 15.17
C ALA A 142 -22.48 17.37 15.98
N MET A 143 -23.08 17.79 17.10
CA MET A 143 -22.51 18.83 17.99
C MET A 143 -22.12 20.13 17.26
N GLY A 144 -22.85 20.51 16.21
CA GLY A 144 -22.56 21.71 15.40
C GLY A 144 -21.45 21.56 14.36
N HIS A 145 -20.94 20.35 14.16
CA HIS A 145 -19.87 20.01 13.21
C HIS A 145 -20.30 18.90 12.24
N GLY A 146 -19.67 18.83 11.07
CA GLY A 146 -19.89 17.75 10.12
C GLY A 146 -19.63 16.38 10.74
N CYS A 147 -20.53 15.43 10.49
CA CYS A 147 -20.35 14.03 10.84
C CYS A 147 -20.10 13.21 9.58
N PHE A 148 -18.84 12.80 9.38
CA PHE A 148 -18.43 12.03 8.21
C PHE A 148 -18.59 10.54 8.48
N GLY A 149 -18.90 9.78 7.44
CA GLY A 149 -19.07 8.33 7.48
C GLY A 149 -17.75 7.58 7.56
N SER A 150 -16.66 8.16 7.05
CA SER A 150 -15.34 7.52 7.05
C SER A 150 -14.17 8.51 7.12
N PRO A 151 -12.96 8.02 7.46
CA PRO A 151 -11.71 8.76 7.33
C PRO A 151 -11.48 9.36 5.94
N GLU A 152 -11.79 8.61 4.88
CA GLU A 152 -11.61 9.02 3.48
C GLU A 152 -12.51 10.19 3.12
N GLU A 153 -13.79 10.13 3.53
CA GLU A 153 -14.71 11.23 3.33
C GLU A 153 -14.23 12.49 4.07
N ALA A 154 -13.86 12.33 5.34
CA ALA A 154 -13.43 13.45 6.17
C ALA A 154 -12.20 14.17 5.58
N VAL A 155 -11.16 13.40 5.23
CA VAL A 155 -9.95 13.95 4.61
C VAL A 155 -10.25 14.48 3.21
N GLY A 156 -11.10 13.83 2.42
CA GLY A 156 -11.48 14.30 1.09
C GLY A 156 -12.19 15.66 1.13
N VAL A 157 -13.20 15.82 1.99
CA VAL A 157 -13.98 17.06 2.11
C VAL A 157 -13.15 18.18 2.73
N VAL A 158 -12.50 17.92 3.87
CA VAL A 158 -11.72 18.93 4.58
C VAL A 158 -10.44 19.26 3.83
N GLY A 159 -9.75 18.23 3.32
CA GLY A 159 -8.57 18.36 2.48
C GLY A 159 -8.87 19.16 1.24
N GLY A 160 -9.93 18.85 0.49
CA GLY A 160 -10.32 19.61 -0.71
C GLY A 160 -10.56 21.09 -0.43
N ARG A 161 -11.20 21.45 0.70
CA ARG A 161 -11.37 22.86 1.06
C ARG A 161 -10.06 23.55 1.42
N ILE A 162 -9.19 22.87 2.17
CA ILE A 162 -7.85 23.40 2.48
C ILE A 162 -7.03 23.54 1.19
N ASP A 163 -7.16 22.58 0.27
CA ASP A 163 -6.47 22.55 -1.01
C ASP A 163 -6.86 23.75 -1.88
N THR A 164 -8.16 24.08 -1.97
CA THR A 164 -8.62 25.34 -2.59
C THR A 164 -7.97 26.57 -1.95
N LEU A 165 -7.92 26.65 -0.62
CA LEU A 165 -7.27 27.80 0.06
C LEU A 165 -5.77 27.86 -0.24
N VAL A 166 -5.11 26.72 -0.35
CA VAL A 166 -3.70 26.62 -0.72
C VAL A 166 -3.51 27.00 -2.18
N HIS A 167 -4.19 26.37 -3.13
CA HIS A 167 -3.86 26.48 -4.54
C HIS A 167 -4.54 27.67 -5.24
N GLU A 168 -5.79 27.96 -4.92
CA GLU A 168 -6.53 29.05 -5.56
C GLU A 168 -6.26 30.40 -4.88
N TYR A 169 -6.23 30.41 -3.54
CA TYR A 169 -5.99 31.62 -2.75
C TYR A 169 -4.52 31.84 -2.38
N ASN A 170 -3.63 30.92 -2.77
CA ASN A 170 -2.18 30.98 -2.50
C ASN A 170 -1.82 31.07 -1.01
N PHE A 171 -2.62 30.50 -0.12
CA PHE A 171 -2.29 30.52 1.30
C PHE A 171 -1.13 29.56 1.60
N ARG A 172 -0.06 30.08 2.19
CA ARG A 172 1.18 29.34 2.49
C ARG A 172 1.50 29.34 3.97
N THR A 173 0.96 30.30 4.72
CA THR A 173 1.22 30.52 6.13
C THR A 173 -0.03 30.26 6.99
N ALA A 174 0.17 29.97 8.28
CA ALA A 174 -0.95 29.84 9.20
C ALA A 174 -1.71 31.16 9.43
N ALA A 175 -1.04 32.31 9.21
CA ALA A 175 -1.67 33.62 9.30
C ALA A 175 -2.68 33.84 8.17
N GLU A 176 -2.35 33.43 6.95
CA GLU A 176 -3.30 33.46 5.82
C GLU A 176 -4.42 32.43 6.00
N MET A 177 -4.08 31.25 6.53
CA MET A 177 -5.05 30.18 6.83
C MET A 177 -5.99 30.51 8.00
N VAL A 178 -5.87 31.68 8.63
CA VAL A 178 -6.76 32.11 9.73
C VAL A 178 -8.24 32.16 9.30
N VAL A 179 -8.51 32.23 7.99
CA VAL A 179 -9.86 32.12 7.44
C VAL A 179 -10.58 30.84 7.89
N TRP A 180 -9.84 29.76 8.17
CA TRP A 180 -10.41 28.52 8.71
C TRP A 180 -11.04 28.73 10.08
N LYS A 181 -10.43 29.57 10.92
CA LYS A 181 -10.88 29.86 12.28
C LYS A 181 -12.09 30.78 12.33
N CYS A 182 -12.02 31.91 11.62
CA CYS A 182 -12.99 33.00 11.78
C CYS A 182 -13.78 33.34 10.51
N GLY A 183 -13.51 32.67 9.39
CA GLY A 183 -13.97 33.13 8.09
C GLY A 183 -13.18 34.36 7.64
N TRP A 184 -13.76 35.16 6.75
CA TRP A 184 -13.07 36.32 6.15
C TRP A 184 -12.91 37.52 7.10
N SER A 185 -13.58 37.52 8.26
CA SER A 185 -13.40 38.52 9.31
C SER A 185 -13.24 37.84 10.67
N CYS A 186 -12.36 38.40 11.51
CA CYS A 186 -12.07 37.92 12.86
C CYS A 186 -12.68 38.82 13.96
N ASP A 187 -13.61 39.73 13.62
CA ASP A 187 -14.16 40.73 14.57
C ASP A 187 -14.88 40.08 15.77
N GLY A 188 -15.42 38.88 15.60
CA GLY A 188 -16.04 38.10 16.68
C GLY A 188 -15.04 37.38 17.62
N HIS A 189 -13.74 37.55 17.43
CA HIS A 189 -12.69 36.86 18.18
C HIS A 189 -11.70 37.82 18.82
N SER A 190 -11.20 37.45 20.00
CA SER A 190 -10.11 38.22 20.62
C SER A 190 -8.80 38.05 19.85
N ASN A 191 -8.03 39.15 19.74
CA ASN A 191 -6.70 39.14 19.13
C ASN A 191 -5.78 38.07 19.73
N GLN A 192 -5.87 37.83 21.04
CA GLN A 192 -5.09 36.80 21.72
C GLN A 192 -5.44 35.39 21.23
N SER A 193 -6.74 35.09 21.09
CA SER A 193 -7.22 33.78 20.61
C SER A 193 -6.78 33.51 19.17
N VAL A 194 -6.85 34.52 18.31
CA VAL A 194 -6.41 34.45 16.91
C VAL A 194 -4.89 34.22 16.82
N LYS A 195 -4.09 35.04 17.51
CA LYS A 195 -2.63 34.88 17.52
C LYS A 195 -2.20 33.51 18.03
N LYS A 196 -2.84 33.02 19.10
CA LYS A 196 -2.58 31.68 19.62
C LYS A 196 -2.90 30.59 18.60
N TRP A 197 -4.02 30.70 17.91
CA TRP A 197 -4.39 29.74 16.87
C TRP A 197 -3.37 29.69 15.74
N ILE A 198 -2.96 30.86 15.24
CA ILE A 198 -1.95 30.97 14.17
C ILE A 198 -0.63 30.33 14.63
N ALA A 199 -0.18 30.63 15.85
CA ALA A 199 1.06 30.07 16.40
C ALA A 199 0.99 28.55 16.57
N ASP A 200 -0.11 28.03 17.12
CA ASP A 200 -0.32 26.61 17.32
C ASP A 200 -0.33 25.88 15.94
N VAL A 201 -1.09 26.37 14.96
CA VAL A 201 -1.14 25.77 13.61
C VAL A 201 0.21 25.85 12.89
N ALA A 202 0.90 27.00 12.96
CA ALA A 202 2.22 27.19 12.34
C ALA A 202 3.24 26.18 12.85
N LEU A 203 3.29 25.94 14.17
CA LEU A 203 4.22 25.02 14.80
C LEU A 203 4.08 23.60 14.24
N TYR A 204 2.86 23.08 14.16
CA TYR A 204 2.62 21.71 13.71
C TYR A 204 2.67 21.58 12.18
N LYS A 205 2.24 22.60 11.43
CA LYS A 205 2.46 22.68 9.98
C LYS A 205 3.95 22.57 9.66
N GLN A 206 4.80 23.34 10.35
CA GLN A 206 6.24 23.35 10.12
C GLN A 206 6.87 21.97 10.39
N LYS A 207 6.40 21.26 11.43
CA LYS A 207 6.85 19.90 11.71
C LYS A 207 6.62 18.95 10.55
N ILE A 208 5.55 19.10 9.75
CA ILE A 208 5.30 18.30 8.55
C ILE A 208 6.00 18.87 7.31
N ALA A 209 6.11 20.19 7.18
CA ALA A 209 6.72 20.83 6.03
C ALA A 209 8.25 20.68 5.95
N ASN A 210 8.95 20.59 7.08
CA ASN A 210 10.42 20.52 7.15
C ASN A 210 10.98 19.14 6.84
#